data_AF-A0AAJ0JMN2-F1
#
_entry.id   AF-A0AAJ0JMN2-F1
#
_cell.length_a   1.000
_cell.length_b   1.000
_cell.length_c   1.000
_cell.angle_alpha   90.00
_cell.angle_beta   90.00
_cell.angle_gamma   90.00
#
_symmetry.space_group_name_H-M   'P 1'
#
loop_
_entity.id
_entity.type
_entity.pdbx_description
1 polymer ?
#
loop_
_entity_poly.entity_id
_entity_poly.type
_entity_poly.pdbx_seq_one_letter_code
_entity_poly.pdbx_strand_id
1 'polypeptide(L)'
;MTEETNYFWLNCGYNRWNHNEPLVGQTTLFESGAQFNPTQGFRAFKKAKAGDKVIFYQVQIDAGLLGSGEIISVQTGAQHKIRVQFRLTEALKPLTADYLKRSEALEFRINNMKETLFNQISPEEFDLIERLGNGTAQIPRYFFLAENKEFEPGETYTLFTHTYNGIKRNGYHYYTQLEIGDKIVFYSREQDHSVVGLGEVTQHLRELPPIPGRTNSTAIEVKYNEDINPVSLSTLNKHPRLKNLYYLQENAKQAIASMSQAQFGAILEMSEHNGLKSQFEAVEKNNVIDKNDDDIKPFILLVINDKDRAEGLKAAENLLQKTNANPVITSGHPDFTEDMLYGKYLPNEAGALYFREGFITELMPKTDRSYLVIDNFNRIDPDIFQTYINVLEGYEMTLPRYNRDGTMIKWSRKKDSFYHFNPNWHIIGVTYDSLEEIKEKYSEQFLKYARIVKVKHD
;
A
#
# COMPACT_ATOMS: atom_id res chain seq x y z
N MET A 1 -0.82 45.28 -11.19
CA MET A 1 -1.22 44.27 -10.18
C MET A 1 -2.38 43.52 -10.78
N THR A 2 -2.15 42.31 -11.29
CA THR A 2 -3.23 41.43 -11.75
C THR A 2 -4.02 41.00 -10.51
N GLU A 3 -5.29 41.40 -10.42
CA GLU A 3 -6.16 40.95 -9.33
C GLU A 3 -6.24 39.42 -9.36
N GLU A 4 -6.07 38.81 -8.20
CA GLU A 4 -6.10 37.36 -8.03
C GLU A 4 -7.51 36.85 -8.35
N THR A 5 -7.64 36.11 -9.46
CA THR A 5 -8.91 35.53 -9.94
C THR A 5 -9.30 34.36 -9.04
N ASN A 6 -10.53 34.37 -8.53
CA ASN A 6 -11.07 33.26 -7.76
C ASN A 6 -11.87 32.32 -8.66
N TYR A 7 -11.90 31.05 -8.25
CA TYR A 7 -12.59 29.98 -8.96
C TYR A 7 -13.67 29.38 -8.07
N PHE A 8 -14.84 29.12 -8.67
CA PHE A 8 -16.00 28.65 -7.93
C PHE A 8 -16.73 27.50 -8.63
N TRP A 9 -17.45 26.73 -7.83
CA TRP A 9 -18.44 25.74 -8.23
C TRP A 9 -19.83 26.19 -7.79
N LEU A 10 -20.78 26.21 -8.71
CA LEU A 10 -22.16 26.62 -8.47
C LEU A 10 -23.12 25.46 -8.78
N ASN A 11 -23.78 24.96 -7.73
CA ASN A 11 -24.87 24.01 -7.84
C ASN A 11 -26.14 24.73 -8.31
N CYS A 12 -26.66 24.43 -9.49
CA CYS A 12 -27.88 25.04 -10.04
C CYS A 12 -29.00 24.02 -10.25
N GLY A 13 -30.24 24.45 -10.00
CA GLY A 13 -31.43 23.67 -10.38
C GLY A 13 -31.74 23.80 -11.87
N TYR A 14 -32.47 22.83 -12.42
CA TYR A 14 -32.81 22.77 -13.86
C TYR A 14 -33.46 24.07 -14.35
N ASN A 15 -34.43 24.60 -13.60
CA ASN A 15 -35.22 25.78 -13.96
C ASN A 15 -34.44 27.12 -13.92
N ARG A 16 -33.14 27.10 -13.62
CA ARG A 16 -32.31 28.33 -13.57
C ARG A 16 -31.80 28.75 -14.94
N TRP A 17 -31.91 27.87 -15.92
CA TRP A 17 -31.47 28.09 -17.29
C TRP A 17 -32.62 27.79 -18.25
N ASN A 18 -32.66 28.50 -19.36
CA ASN A 18 -33.60 28.23 -20.43
C ASN A 18 -32.99 27.17 -21.35
N HIS A 19 -33.34 25.90 -21.13
CA HIS A 19 -32.84 24.77 -21.93
C HIS A 19 -33.42 24.72 -23.36
N ASN A 20 -34.40 25.56 -23.69
CA ASN A 20 -34.95 25.69 -25.04
C ASN A 20 -34.14 26.67 -25.93
N GLU A 21 -33.17 27.37 -25.34
CA GLU A 21 -32.28 28.30 -26.01
C GLU A 21 -30.82 27.89 -25.79
N PRO A 22 -29.87 28.36 -26.62
CA PRO A 22 -28.45 28.16 -26.35
C PRO A 22 -28.10 28.62 -24.93
N LEU A 23 -27.51 27.72 -24.14
CA LEU A 23 -27.13 28.01 -22.75
C LEU A 23 -26.01 29.07 -22.69
N VAL A 24 -25.10 29.04 -23.66
CA VAL A 24 -23.98 29.99 -23.76
C VAL A 24 -24.52 31.41 -23.97
N GLY A 25 -24.07 32.34 -23.13
CA GLY A 25 -24.50 33.73 -23.12
C GLY A 25 -25.65 34.03 -22.17
N GLN A 26 -26.38 33.01 -21.68
CA GLN A 26 -27.42 33.21 -20.67
C GLN A 26 -26.81 33.71 -19.36
N THR A 27 -27.60 34.46 -18.60
CA THR A 27 -27.20 34.97 -17.28
C THR A 27 -28.19 34.57 -16.21
N THR A 28 -27.70 34.40 -14.99
CA THR A 28 -28.53 34.01 -13.85
C THR A 28 -28.09 34.73 -12.59
N LEU A 29 -29.00 34.93 -11.65
CA LEU A 29 -28.80 35.69 -10.42
C LEU A 29 -29.03 34.79 -9.21
N PHE A 30 -28.06 34.77 -8.28
CA PHE A 30 -28.21 34.12 -6.98
C PHE A 30 -28.05 35.09 -5.82
N GLU A 31 -28.81 34.87 -4.75
CA GLU A 31 -28.80 35.67 -3.53
C GLU A 31 -28.37 34.80 -2.33
N SER A 32 -27.47 35.31 -1.51
CA SER A 32 -26.83 34.58 -0.39
C SER A 32 -27.76 34.19 0.77
N GLY A 33 -29.06 34.50 0.69
CA GLY A 33 -30.05 34.31 1.76
C GLY A 33 -31.14 33.28 1.46
N ALA A 34 -31.07 32.56 0.34
CA ALA A 34 -32.03 31.50 0.02
C ALA A 34 -31.65 30.18 0.72
N GLN A 35 -32.57 29.61 1.49
CA GLN A 35 -32.63 28.25 2.09
C GLN A 35 -31.44 27.28 1.91
N PHE A 36 -30.22 27.59 2.36
CA PHE A 36 -29.09 26.66 2.32
C PHE A 36 -28.16 26.84 3.53
N ASN A 37 -27.37 25.80 3.84
CA ASN A 37 -26.54 25.68 5.04
C ASN A 37 -25.62 26.94 5.20
N PRO A 38 -25.84 27.79 6.23
CA PRO A 38 -25.47 29.21 6.18
C PRO A 38 -23.98 29.54 6.35
N THR A 39 -23.12 28.60 6.74
CA THR A 39 -21.75 28.92 7.17
C THR A 39 -20.69 28.91 6.06
N GLN A 40 -20.80 28.03 5.06
CA GLN A 40 -19.80 27.94 3.97
C GLN A 40 -20.21 28.70 2.70
N GLY A 41 -21.47 28.55 2.23
CA GLY A 41 -21.94 29.23 1.03
C GLY A 41 -21.81 30.76 1.13
N PHE A 42 -22.17 31.33 2.29
CA PHE A 42 -22.08 32.77 2.54
C PHE A 42 -20.64 33.33 2.46
N ARG A 43 -19.62 32.52 2.83
CA ARG A 43 -18.22 32.94 2.71
C ARG A 43 -17.77 33.04 1.25
N ALA A 44 -18.22 32.12 0.39
CA ALA A 44 -17.93 32.17 -1.04
C ALA A 44 -18.55 33.42 -1.68
N PHE A 45 -19.81 33.74 -1.33
CA PHE A 45 -20.47 34.98 -1.77
C PHE A 45 -19.70 36.25 -1.35
N LYS A 46 -19.10 36.28 -0.16
CA LYS A 46 -18.29 37.42 0.31
C LYS A 46 -16.98 37.62 -0.46
N LYS A 47 -16.42 36.56 -1.03
CA LYS A 47 -15.15 36.60 -1.75
C LYS A 47 -15.31 36.86 -3.25
N ALA A 48 -16.49 36.57 -3.80
CA ALA A 48 -16.80 36.75 -5.20
C ALA A 48 -16.61 38.20 -5.68
N LYS A 49 -16.01 38.35 -6.85
CA LYS A 49 -15.82 39.60 -7.58
C LYS A 49 -16.15 39.41 -9.05
N ALA A 50 -16.42 40.51 -9.75
CA ALA A 50 -16.57 40.45 -11.20
C ALA A 50 -15.25 39.98 -11.84
N GLY A 51 -15.34 39.11 -12.84
CA GLY A 51 -14.20 38.48 -13.51
C GLY A 51 -13.82 37.09 -12.96
N ASP A 52 -14.26 36.73 -11.75
CA ASP A 52 -14.03 35.40 -11.19
C ASP A 52 -14.72 34.30 -12.04
N LYS A 53 -14.13 33.10 -12.06
CA LYS A 53 -14.55 31.99 -12.92
C LYS A 53 -15.40 30.97 -12.18
N VAL A 54 -16.37 30.37 -12.88
CA VAL A 54 -17.40 29.52 -12.26
C VAL A 54 -17.70 28.30 -13.11
N ILE A 55 -17.71 27.12 -12.48
CA ILE A 55 -18.28 25.89 -13.03
C ILE A 55 -19.75 25.79 -12.62
N PHE A 56 -20.63 25.52 -13.58
CA PHE A 56 -22.05 25.29 -13.35
C PHE A 56 -22.35 23.80 -13.33
N TYR A 57 -22.91 23.31 -12.22
CA TYR A 57 -23.29 21.90 -12.05
C TYR A 57 -24.78 21.77 -11.74
N GLN A 58 -25.49 20.98 -12.54
CA GLN A 58 -26.92 20.73 -12.37
C GLN A 58 -27.16 19.60 -11.36
N VAL A 59 -27.93 19.89 -10.30
CA VAL A 59 -28.15 18.94 -9.18
C VAL A 59 -29.48 18.17 -9.25
N GLN A 60 -30.37 18.47 -10.19
CA GLN A 60 -31.70 17.86 -10.33
C GLN A 60 -31.75 16.94 -11.57
N ILE A 61 -32.91 16.85 -12.27
CA ILE A 61 -33.11 16.07 -13.51
C ILE A 61 -31.86 16.15 -14.39
N ASP A 62 -31.36 15.00 -14.84
CA ASP A 62 -30.13 14.87 -15.62
C ASP A 62 -28.93 15.59 -14.97
N ALA A 63 -28.59 15.18 -13.75
CA ALA A 63 -27.53 15.79 -12.96
C ALA A 63 -26.16 15.66 -13.64
N GLY A 64 -25.48 16.79 -13.86
CA GLY A 64 -24.16 16.82 -14.49
C GLY A 64 -23.61 18.23 -14.69
N LEU A 65 -22.39 18.32 -15.23
CA LEU A 65 -21.82 19.59 -15.65
C LEU A 65 -22.67 20.24 -16.74
N LEU A 66 -22.91 21.54 -16.60
CA LEU A 66 -23.62 22.34 -17.60
C LEU A 66 -22.63 23.14 -18.46
N GLY A 67 -21.63 23.75 -17.81
CA GLY A 67 -20.75 24.70 -18.47
C GLY A 67 -19.75 25.36 -17.53
N SER A 68 -18.86 26.18 -18.10
CA SER A 68 -18.03 27.13 -17.38
C SER A 68 -18.43 28.57 -17.75
N GLY A 69 -18.06 29.51 -16.90
CA GLY A 69 -18.38 30.93 -17.09
C GLY A 69 -17.77 31.84 -16.06
N GLU A 70 -18.40 33.00 -15.88
CA GLU A 70 -17.83 34.07 -15.07
C GLU A 70 -18.87 34.85 -14.27
N ILE A 71 -18.39 35.50 -13.23
CA ILE A 71 -19.15 36.47 -12.45
C ILE A 71 -19.08 37.81 -13.17
N ILE A 72 -20.23 38.37 -13.52
CA ILE A 72 -20.31 39.66 -14.23
C ILE A 72 -20.66 40.83 -13.31
N SER A 73 -21.25 40.56 -12.15
CA SER A 73 -21.64 41.60 -11.19
C SER A 73 -21.82 41.01 -9.79
N VAL A 74 -21.40 41.77 -8.77
CA VAL A 74 -21.62 41.47 -7.35
C VAL A 74 -22.19 42.72 -6.68
N GLN A 75 -23.34 42.58 -6.04
CA GLN A 75 -24.05 43.67 -5.36
C GLN A 75 -24.40 43.28 -3.94
N THR A 76 -24.10 44.17 -2.98
CA THR A 76 -24.54 44.01 -1.59
C THR A 76 -25.86 44.77 -1.41
N GLY A 77 -26.95 44.03 -1.24
CA GLY A 77 -28.29 44.57 -1.02
C GLY A 77 -28.57 44.94 0.44
N ALA A 78 -29.77 45.47 0.68
CA ALA A 78 -30.28 45.71 2.03
C ALA A 78 -30.30 44.42 2.87
N GLN A 79 -30.04 44.52 4.18
CA GLN A 79 -29.93 43.38 5.12
C GLN A 79 -28.70 42.46 4.92
N HIS A 80 -27.58 42.97 4.40
CA HIS A 80 -26.33 42.21 4.18
C HIS A 80 -26.44 40.98 3.25
N LYS A 81 -27.44 40.97 2.38
CA LYS A 81 -27.57 39.94 1.35
C LYS A 81 -26.70 40.27 0.14
N ILE A 82 -25.93 39.30 -0.33
CA ILE A 82 -25.06 39.46 -1.50
C ILE A 82 -25.78 38.83 -2.71
N ARG A 83 -25.89 39.60 -3.78
CA ARG A 83 -26.42 39.18 -5.07
C ARG A 83 -25.28 39.06 -6.06
N VAL A 84 -25.15 37.90 -6.68
CA VAL A 84 -24.11 37.61 -7.65
C VAL A 84 -24.77 37.21 -8.96
N GLN A 85 -24.39 37.90 -10.04
CA GLN A 85 -24.84 37.60 -11.38
C GLN A 85 -23.74 36.86 -12.13
N PHE A 86 -24.13 35.75 -12.74
CA PHE A 86 -23.26 34.83 -13.46
C PHE A 86 -23.63 34.83 -14.94
N ARG A 87 -22.65 34.58 -15.79
CA ARG A 87 -22.82 34.33 -17.23
C ARG A 87 -22.19 32.99 -17.58
N LEU A 88 -22.90 32.14 -18.32
CA LEU A 88 -22.32 30.93 -18.89
C LEU A 88 -21.62 31.29 -20.20
N THR A 89 -20.33 30.96 -20.31
CA THR A 89 -19.50 31.30 -21.48
C THR A 89 -19.17 30.09 -22.34
N GLU A 90 -19.12 28.91 -21.74
CA GLU A 90 -18.78 27.68 -22.45
C GLU A 90 -19.67 26.52 -21.97
N ALA A 91 -20.15 25.70 -22.90
CA ALA A 91 -20.91 24.49 -22.58
C ALA A 91 -19.96 23.31 -22.40
N LEU A 92 -20.20 22.51 -21.35
CA LEU A 92 -19.41 21.33 -21.04
C LEU A 92 -20.26 20.07 -21.23
N LYS A 93 -19.61 18.93 -21.48
CA LYS A 93 -20.27 17.62 -21.50
C LYS A 93 -20.94 17.35 -20.14
N PRO A 94 -22.14 16.73 -20.11
CA PRO A 94 -22.90 16.50 -18.88
C PRO A 94 -22.30 15.37 -18.04
N LEU A 95 -21.13 15.62 -17.45
CA LEU A 95 -20.44 14.67 -16.58
C LEU A 95 -21.07 14.69 -15.18
N THR A 96 -21.47 13.52 -14.70
CA THR A 96 -22.09 13.38 -13.37
C THR A 96 -21.06 13.58 -12.26
N ALA A 97 -21.53 13.94 -11.06
CA ALA A 97 -20.68 14.00 -9.87
C ALA A 97 -19.98 12.67 -9.60
N ASP A 98 -20.63 11.54 -9.89
CA ASP A 98 -20.03 10.21 -9.68
C ASP A 98 -18.94 9.89 -10.70
N TYR A 99 -19.02 10.44 -11.92
CA TYR A 99 -17.91 10.42 -12.85
C TYR A 99 -16.75 11.27 -12.32
N LEU A 100 -17.00 12.52 -11.93
CA LEU A 100 -15.97 13.45 -11.49
C LEU A 100 -15.24 12.99 -10.21
N LYS A 101 -15.95 12.35 -9.27
CA LYS A 101 -15.37 11.76 -8.06
C LYS A 101 -14.42 10.60 -8.32
N ARG A 102 -14.35 10.06 -9.55
CA ARG A 102 -13.31 9.08 -9.92
C ARG A 102 -11.91 9.68 -9.87
N SER A 103 -11.79 11.02 -9.98
CA SER A 103 -10.53 11.74 -9.77
C SER A 103 -10.30 11.97 -8.28
N GLU A 104 -9.15 11.52 -7.76
CA GLU A 104 -8.74 11.72 -6.36
C GLU A 104 -8.71 13.22 -6.00
N ALA A 105 -8.32 14.08 -6.94
CA ALA A 105 -8.29 15.53 -6.75
C ALA A 105 -9.68 16.14 -6.53
N LEU A 106 -10.72 15.58 -7.16
CA LEU A 106 -12.08 16.12 -7.10
C LEU A 106 -12.96 15.41 -6.07
N GLU A 107 -12.64 14.17 -5.69
CA GLU A 107 -13.45 13.35 -4.78
C GLU A 107 -13.72 14.07 -3.45
N PHE A 108 -12.64 14.49 -2.78
CA PHE A 108 -12.74 15.19 -1.49
C PHE A 108 -13.53 16.49 -1.63
N ARG A 109 -13.27 17.27 -2.69
CA ARG A 109 -13.95 18.53 -2.95
C ARG A 109 -15.44 18.33 -3.12
N ILE A 110 -15.84 17.45 -4.04
CA ILE A 110 -17.26 17.20 -4.39
C ILE A 110 -18.02 16.61 -3.20
N ASN A 111 -17.42 15.72 -2.42
CA ASN A 111 -18.07 15.16 -1.23
C ASN A 111 -18.36 16.23 -0.16
N ASN A 112 -17.48 17.23 -0.02
CA ASN A 112 -17.68 18.33 0.92
C ASN A 112 -18.62 19.45 0.41
N MET A 113 -18.94 19.48 -0.88
CA MET A 113 -19.82 20.49 -1.49
C MET A 113 -21.31 20.11 -1.52
N LYS A 114 -21.68 18.90 -1.06
CA LYS A 114 -23.00 18.26 -1.31
C LYS A 114 -24.24 19.05 -0.87
N GLU A 115 -24.11 20.13 -0.10
CA GLU A 115 -25.24 20.92 0.42
C GLU A 115 -25.10 22.43 0.23
N THR A 116 -23.98 22.88 -0.33
CA THR A 116 -23.65 24.29 -0.47
C THR A 116 -23.89 24.73 -1.91
N LEU A 117 -24.69 25.77 -2.07
CA LEU A 117 -25.02 26.33 -3.38
C LEU A 117 -23.76 26.77 -4.15
N PHE A 118 -22.87 27.49 -3.47
CA PHE A 118 -21.75 28.19 -4.07
C PHE A 118 -20.48 27.93 -3.27
N ASN A 119 -19.46 27.39 -3.93
CA ASN A 119 -18.26 26.87 -3.28
C ASN A 119 -17.01 27.41 -3.97
N GLN A 120 -16.01 27.81 -3.18
CA GLN A 120 -14.71 28.14 -3.72
C GLN A 120 -13.94 26.84 -4.02
N ILE A 121 -13.37 26.76 -5.21
CA ILE A 121 -12.50 25.66 -5.67
C ILE A 121 -11.12 26.22 -6.02
N SER A 122 -10.13 25.34 -6.12
CA SER A 122 -8.79 25.75 -6.53
C SER A 122 -8.72 25.98 -8.06
N PRO A 123 -7.73 26.74 -8.55
CA PRO A 123 -7.48 26.88 -9.98
C PRO A 123 -7.23 25.54 -10.67
N GLU A 124 -6.53 24.61 -10.02
CA GLU A 124 -6.22 23.28 -10.54
C GLU A 124 -7.47 22.39 -10.62
N GLU A 125 -8.35 22.48 -9.62
CA GLU A 125 -9.65 21.80 -9.63
C GLU A 125 -10.52 22.32 -10.78
N PHE A 126 -10.55 23.64 -11.01
CA PHE A 126 -11.29 24.28 -12.10
C PHE A 126 -10.80 23.83 -13.47
N ASP A 127 -9.50 23.96 -13.73
CA ASP A 127 -8.88 23.59 -15.01
C ASP A 127 -9.07 22.10 -15.33
N LEU A 128 -8.98 21.22 -14.33
CA LEU A 128 -9.27 19.81 -14.51
C LEU A 128 -10.72 19.56 -14.92
N ILE A 129 -11.70 20.20 -14.26
CA ILE A 129 -13.12 20.03 -14.59
C ILE A 129 -13.41 20.54 -16.01
N GLU A 130 -12.82 21.66 -16.41
CA GLU A 130 -12.99 22.22 -17.74
C GLU A 130 -12.41 21.28 -18.82
N ARG A 131 -11.20 20.75 -18.61
CA ARG A 131 -10.59 19.75 -19.51
C ARG A 131 -11.38 18.44 -19.61
N LEU A 132 -12.01 18.01 -18.52
CA LEU A 132 -12.89 16.84 -18.55
C LEU A 132 -14.20 17.17 -19.30
N GLY A 133 -14.79 18.33 -19.02
CA GLY A 133 -16.05 18.77 -19.63
C GLY A 133 -15.93 19.05 -21.12
N ASN A 134 -14.83 19.61 -21.61
CA ASN A 134 -14.59 19.82 -23.04
C ASN A 134 -14.11 18.53 -23.74
N GLY A 135 -13.74 17.50 -22.98
CA GLY A 135 -13.30 16.20 -23.49
C GLY A 135 -11.86 16.18 -24.01
N THR A 136 -11.05 17.20 -23.69
CA THR A 136 -9.60 17.20 -23.97
C THR A 136 -8.82 16.32 -23.00
N ALA A 137 -9.42 15.99 -21.85
CA ALA A 137 -8.92 15.00 -20.91
C ALA A 137 -9.99 13.96 -20.57
N GLN A 138 -9.54 12.81 -20.07
CA GLN A 138 -10.37 11.80 -19.45
C GLN A 138 -9.77 11.42 -18.10
N ILE A 139 -10.62 11.02 -17.16
CA ILE A 139 -10.15 10.50 -15.88
C ILE A 139 -9.54 9.12 -16.14
N PRO A 140 -8.24 8.92 -15.89
CA PRO A 140 -7.61 7.62 -16.11
C PRO A 140 -8.21 6.60 -15.16
N ARG A 141 -8.56 5.43 -15.69
CA ARG A 141 -9.06 4.29 -14.92
C ARG A 141 -8.04 3.17 -14.98
N TYR A 142 -7.90 2.49 -13.86
CA TYR A 142 -6.85 1.51 -13.65
C TYR A 142 -7.48 0.16 -13.32
N PHE A 143 -7.01 -0.88 -13.98
CA PHE A 143 -7.51 -2.24 -13.82
C PHE A 143 -6.36 -3.21 -13.61
N PHE A 144 -6.58 -4.16 -12.72
CA PHE A 144 -5.70 -5.29 -12.48
C PHE A 144 -6.23 -6.48 -13.27
N LEU A 145 -5.39 -7.12 -14.07
CA LEU A 145 -5.78 -8.21 -14.95
C LEU A 145 -4.87 -9.42 -14.72
N ALA A 146 -5.45 -10.52 -14.27
CA ALA A 146 -4.76 -11.78 -14.03
C ALA A 146 -4.85 -12.68 -15.26
N GLU A 147 -3.68 -12.96 -15.85
CA GLU A 147 -3.55 -13.84 -17.01
C GLU A 147 -2.37 -14.80 -16.83
N ASN A 148 -2.51 -15.99 -17.43
CA ASN A 148 -1.46 -17.01 -17.44
C ASN A 148 -0.68 -17.02 -18.76
N LYS A 149 -1.01 -16.12 -19.68
CA LYS A 149 -0.36 -16.03 -20.98
C LYS A 149 0.92 -15.19 -20.85
N GLU A 150 1.96 -15.56 -21.57
CA GLU A 150 3.11 -14.67 -21.80
C GLU A 150 2.72 -13.55 -22.78
N PHE A 151 3.10 -12.32 -22.43
CA PHE A 151 2.84 -11.11 -23.21
C PHE A 151 4.17 -10.52 -23.70
N GLU A 152 4.16 -9.94 -24.90
CA GLU A 152 5.30 -9.27 -25.52
C GLU A 152 5.03 -7.77 -25.63
N PRO A 153 5.99 -6.91 -25.27
CA PRO A 153 5.88 -5.45 -25.41
C PRO A 153 5.52 -5.02 -26.84
N GLY A 154 4.49 -4.16 -26.96
CA GLY A 154 4.01 -3.60 -28.21
C GLY A 154 2.87 -4.37 -28.88
N GLU A 155 2.63 -5.63 -28.47
CA GLU A 155 1.66 -6.51 -29.12
C GLU A 155 0.23 -6.33 -28.58
N THR A 156 -0.75 -6.67 -29.45
CA THR A 156 -2.18 -6.65 -29.09
C THR A 156 -2.71 -8.05 -28.89
N TYR A 157 -3.44 -8.25 -27.79
CA TYR A 157 -3.96 -9.54 -27.38
C TYR A 157 -5.47 -9.52 -27.21
N THR A 158 -6.11 -10.54 -27.78
CA THR A 158 -7.53 -10.82 -27.55
C THR A 158 -7.71 -11.59 -26.25
N LEU A 159 -8.43 -11.01 -25.30
CA LEU A 159 -8.74 -11.64 -24.03
C LEU A 159 -10.23 -11.95 -23.95
N PHE A 160 -10.54 -13.23 -23.83
CA PHE A 160 -11.93 -13.64 -23.74
C PHE A 160 -12.48 -13.52 -22.32
N THR A 161 -13.74 -13.10 -22.22
CA THR A 161 -14.40 -12.83 -20.93
C THR A 161 -15.10 -14.04 -20.33
N HIS A 162 -15.16 -15.15 -21.08
CA HIS A 162 -15.71 -16.44 -20.65
C HIS A 162 -14.64 -17.54 -20.72
N THR A 163 -14.88 -18.69 -20.10
CA THR A 163 -14.08 -19.90 -20.32
C THR A 163 -14.48 -20.58 -21.63
N TYR A 164 -13.76 -21.64 -22.05
CA TYR A 164 -14.12 -22.43 -23.23
C TYR A 164 -15.57 -22.98 -23.18
N ASN A 165 -16.04 -23.30 -21.98
CA ASN A 165 -17.39 -23.80 -21.72
C ASN A 165 -18.44 -22.68 -21.58
N GLY A 166 -18.07 -21.41 -21.76
CA GLY A 166 -18.99 -20.28 -21.73
C GLY A 166 -19.30 -19.76 -20.33
N ILE A 167 -18.55 -20.20 -19.31
CA ILE A 167 -18.70 -19.70 -17.94
C ILE A 167 -18.03 -18.33 -17.86
N LYS A 168 -18.74 -17.33 -17.32
CA LYS A 168 -18.20 -15.99 -17.10
C LYS A 168 -16.95 -16.05 -16.23
N ARG A 169 -15.88 -15.37 -16.66
CA ARG A 169 -14.68 -15.21 -15.82
C ARG A 169 -15.04 -14.38 -14.59
N ASN A 170 -14.39 -14.67 -13.48
CA ASN A 170 -14.60 -13.95 -12.24
C ASN A 170 -14.22 -12.47 -12.41
N GLY A 171 -15.08 -11.57 -11.93
CA GLY A 171 -14.97 -10.13 -12.20
C GLY A 171 -15.62 -9.70 -13.52
N TYR A 172 -16.52 -10.52 -14.11
CA TYR A 172 -17.12 -10.25 -15.42
C TYR A 172 -17.69 -8.84 -15.60
N HIS A 173 -18.32 -8.29 -14.56
CA HIS A 173 -18.91 -6.96 -14.60
C HIS A 173 -17.86 -5.87 -14.92
N TYR A 174 -16.60 -6.04 -14.53
CA TYR A 174 -15.54 -5.08 -14.88
C TYR A 174 -15.25 -5.06 -16.38
N TYR A 175 -15.30 -6.21 -17.09
CA TYR A 175 -15.15 -6.21 -18.54
C TYR A 175 -16.22 -5.37 -19.25
N THR A 176 -17.44 -5.32 -18.70
CA THR A 176 -18.53 -4.50 -19.25
C THR A 176 -18.34 -3.00 -18.99
N GLN A 177 -17.45 -2.63 -18.07
CA GLN A 177 -17.18 -1.24 -17.67
C GLN A 177 -15.92 -0.67 -18.34
N LEU A 178 -15.10 -1.51 -18.96
CA LEU A 178 -13.86 -1.09 -19.63
C LEU A 178 -14.17 -0.14 -20.78
N GLU A 179 -13.32 0.83 -21.02
CA GLU A 179 -13.37 1.79 -22.12
C GLU A 179 -11.99 1.79 -22.80
N ILE A 180 -11.96 2.20 -24.06
CA ILE A 180 -10.70 2.31 -24.81
C ILE A 180 -9.81 3.34 -24.10
N GLY A 181 -8.55 2.97 -23.85
CA GLY A 181 -7.56 3.79 -23.13
C GLY A 181 -7.45 3.51 -21.63
N ASP A 182 -8.32 2.68 -21.04
CA ASP A 182 -8.16 2.23 -19.65
C ASP A 182 -6.82 1.53 -19.45
N LYS A 183 -6.14 1.86 -18.35
CA LYS A 183 -4.81 1.32 -18.03
C LYS A 183 -4.93 -0.01 -17.30
N ILE A 184 -4.10 -0.96 -17.71
CA ILE A 184 -4.08 -2.33 -17.20
C ILE A 184 -2.72 -2.61 -16.59
N VAL A 185 -2.75 -3.22 -15.40
CA VAL A 185 -1.62 -3.90 -14.78
C VAL A 185 -1.79 -5.40 -15.00
N PHE A 186 -0.81 -6.02 -15.66
CA PHE A 186 -0.82 -7.45 -15.92
C PHE A 186 -0.21 -8.21 -14.75
N TYR A 187 -0.93 -9.21 -14.27
CA TYR A 187 -0.52 -10.10 -13.20
C TYR A 187 -0.43 -11.53 -13.72
N SER A 188 0.76 -12.12 -13.56
CA SER A 188 1.03 -13.49 -13.91
C SER A 188 0.98 -14.39 -12.68
N ARG A 189 0.20 -15.47 -12.77
CA ARG A 189 0.18 -16.52 -11.75
C ARG A 189 1.36 -17.48 -11.86
N GLU A 190 2.00 -17.53 -13.02
CA GLU A 190 3.06 -18.49 -13.32
C GLU A 190 4.44 -17.90 -12.98
N GLN A 191 4.56 -16.57 -12.95
CA GLN A 191 5.77 -15.87 -12.54
C GLN A 191 5.70 -15.44 -11.07
N ASP A 192 5.70 -16.43 -10.17
CA ASP A 192 5.69 -16.24 -8.71
C ASP A 192 4.60 -15.27 -8.22
N HIS A 193 3.41 -15.36 -8.82
CA HIS A 193 2.29 -14.48 -8.47
C HIS A 193 2.68 -12.99 -8.53
N SER A 194 3.25 -12.54 -9.65
CA SER A 194 3.79 -11.18 -9.77
C SER A 194 3.00 -10.32 -10.75
N VAL A 195 2.98 -9.02 -10.49
CA VAL A 195 2.70 -8.03 -11.54
C VAL A 195 3.92 -7.95 -12.44
N VAL A 196 3.73 -8.03 -13.75
CA VAL A 196 4.81 -8.21 -14.74
C VAL A 196 4.86 -7.11 -15.81
N GLY A 197 3.78 -6.39 -16.03
CA GLY A 197 3.77 -5.35 -17.05
C GLY A 197 2.55 -4.47 -17.05
N LEU A 198 2.57 -3.52 -17.98
CA LEU A 198 1.55 -2.50 -18.15
C LEU A 198 0.97 -2.56 -19.56
N GLY A 199 -0.26 -2.11 -19.69
CA GLY A 199 -0.88 -1.94 -20.99
C GLY A 199 -2.16 -1.16 -20.90
N GLU A 200 -2.96 -1.29 -21.95
CA GLU A 200 -4.22 -0.57 -22.07
C GLU A 200 -5.25 -1.32 -22.90
N VAL A 201 -6.53 -1.01 -22.65
CA VAL A 201 -7.63 -1.50 -23.48
C VAL A 201 -7.60 -0.78 -24.82
N THR A 202 -7.44 -1.53 -25.91
CA THR A 202 -7.53 -0.98 -27.28
C THR A 202 -8.91 -1.13 -27.89
N GLN A 203 -9.70 -2.10 -27.41
CA GLN A 203 -11.09 -2.23 -27.82
C GLN A 203 -12.01 -2.70 -26.71
N HIS A 204 -13.21 -2.12 -26.74
CA HIS A 204 -14.30 -2.50 -25.86
C HIS A 204 -14.83 -3.92 -26.15
N LEU A 205 -15.59 -4.44 -25.19
CA LEU A 205 -16.24 -5.73 -25.23
C LEU A 205 -17.05 -5.93 -26.52
N ARG A 206 -16.76 -7.02 -27.25
CA ARG A 206 -17.49 -7.40 -28.47
C ARG A 206 -17.57 -8.91 -28.62
N GLU A 207 -18.55 -9.37 -29.38
CA GLU A 207 -18.65 -10.77 -29.78
C GLU A 207 -17.88 -11.01 -31.09
N LEU A 208 -16.93 -11.93 -31.05
CA LEU A 208 -16.20 -12.36 -32.25
C LEU A 208 -16.98 -13.46 -33.00
N PRO A 209 -16.67 -13.74 -34.28
CA PRO A 209 -17.25 -14.88 -34.98
C PRO A 209 -17.09 -16.21 -34.21
N PRO A 210 -17.96 -17.20 -34.43
CA PRO A 210 -17.88 -18.49 -33.74
C PRO A 210 -16.50 -19.14 -33.89
N ILE A 211 -15.91 -19.55 -32.76
CA ILE A 211 -14.58 -20.16 -32.72
C ILE A 211 -14.76 -21.66 -32.40
N PRO A 212 -14.20 -22.58 -33.21
CA PRO A 212 -14.27 -24.01 -32.94
C PRO A 212 -13.79 -24.36 -31.52
N GLY A 213 -14.56 -25.20 -30.82
CA GLY A 213 -14.24 -25.64 -29.46
C GLY A 213 -14.60 -24.66 -28.34
N ARG A 214 -15.22 -23.52 -28.65
CA ARG A 214 -15.59 -22.49 -27.68
C ARG A 214 -17.06 -22.11 -27.80
N THR A 215 -17.78 -22.09 -26.68
CA THR A 215 -19.23 -21.79 -26.67
C THR A 215 -19.58 -20.30 -26.62
N ASN A 216 -18.63 -19.43 -26.25
CA ASN A 216 -18.84 -17.98 -26.25
C ASN A 216 -17.55 -17.26 -26.69
N SER A 217 -17.66 -16.41 -27.70
CA SER A 217 -16.56 -15.68 -28.34
C SER A 217 -16.47 -14.20 -27.93
N THR A 218 -17.15 -13.80 -26.84
CA THR A 218 -17.07 -12.43 -26.33
C THR A 218 -15.67 -12.15 -25.76
N ALA A 219 -15.06 -11.05 -26.20
CA ALA A 219 -13.69 -10.68 -25.87
C ALA A 219 -13.49 -9.17 -25.82
N ILE A 220 -12.38 -8.77 -25.21
CA ILE A 220 -11.77 -7.44 -25.29
C ILE A 220 -10.43 -7.54 -26.03
N GLU A 221 -9.92 -6.42 -26.52
CA GLU A 221 -8.52 -6.33 -26.97
C GLU A 221 -7.74 -5.42 -26.03
N VAL A 222 -6.55 -5.88 -25.65
CA VAL A 222 -5.61 -5.14 -24.83
C VAL A 222 -4.27 -5.09 -25.53
N LYS A 223 -3.60 -3.94 -25.47
CA LYS A 223 -2.22 -3.81 -25.89
C LYS A 223 -1.34 -3.95 -24.67
N TYR A 224 -0.35 -4.82 -24.74
CA TYR A 224 0.71 -4.89 -23.75
C TYR A 224 1.79 -3.88 -24.14
N ASN A 225 2.05 -2.90 -23.29
CA ASN A 225 2.90 -1.76 -23.65
C ASN A 225 4.37 -2.04 -23.31
N GLU A 226 4.62 -2.44 -22.07
CA GLU A 226 5.97 -2.62 -21.56
C GLU A 226 5.99 -3.59 -20.38
N ASP A 227 7.12 -4.27 -20.22
CA ASP A 227 7.44 -5.01 -19.01
C ASP A 227 7.81 -4.03 -17.90
N ILE A 228 7.50 -4.42 -16.67
CA ILE A 228 7.97 -3.73 -15.48
C ILE A 228 8.70 -4.72 -14.59
N ASN A 229 9.54 -4.23 -13.67
CA ASN A 229 10.21 -5.11 -12.70
C ASN A 229 9.15 -5.90 -11.92
N PRO A 230 9.19 -7.24 -11.94
CA PRO A 230 8.13 -8.03 -11.35
C PRO A 230 7.96 -7.77 -9.86
N VAL A 231 6.73 -7.49 -9.43
CA VAL A 231 6.41 -7.31 -8.00
C VAL A 231 5.47 -8.42 -7.57
N SER A 232 5.98 -9.33 -6.73
CA SER A 232 5.20 -10.46 -6.23
C SER A 232 4.05 -10.02 -5.33
N LEU A 233 2.99 -10.84 -5.31
CA LEU A 233 1.79 -10.64 -4.51
C LEU A 233 2.12 -10.43 -3.02
N SER A 234 3.09 -11.20 -2.53
CA SER A 234 3.56 -11.11 -1.15
C SER A 234 4.17 -9.74 -0.83
N THR A 235 4.83 -9.11 -1.82
CA THR A 235 5.43 -7.79 -1.71
C THR A 235 4.38 -6.70 -1.83
N LEU A 236 3.45 -6.82 -2.80
CA LEU A 236 2.30 -5.91 -2.94
C LEU A 236 1.47 -5.83 -1.65
N ASN A 237 1.24 -6.97 -0.98
CA ASN A 237 0.49 -7.04 0.28
C ASN A 237 1.18 -6.34 1.47
N LYS A 238 2.48 -6.02 1.38
CA LYS A 238 3.20 -5.24 2.41
C LYS A 238 2.94 -3.74 2.29
N HIS A 239 2.52 -3.25 1.12
CA HIS A 239 2.29 -1.82 0.90
C HIS A 239 0.99 -1.36 1.58
N PRO A 240 1.02 -0.32 2.44
CA PRO A 240 -0.16 0.12 3.22
C PRO A 240 -1.39 0.45 2.37
N ARG A 241 -1.20 0.99 1.16
CA ARG A 241 -2.28 1.33 0.23
C ARG A 241 -2.86 0.13 -0.55
N LEU A 242 -2.16 -1.01 -0.55
CA LEU A 242 -2.53 -2.24 -1.28
C LEU A 242 -3.00 -3.36 -0.34
N LYS A 243 -2.71 -3.27 0.96
CA LYS A 243 -3.02 -4.26 2.03
C LYS A 243 -4.50 -4.67 2.13
N ASN A 244 -5.42 -3.84 1.65
CA ASN A 244 -6.88 -4.09 1.72
C ASN A 244 -7.48 -4.51 0.37
N LEU A 245 -6.68 -4.81 -0.64
CA LEU A 245 -7.20 -5.26 -1.93
C LEU A 245 -7.69 -6.71 -1.83
N TYR A 246 -9.02 -6.87 -1.89
CA TYR A 246 -9.70 -8.17 -1.82
C TYR A 246 -9.19 -9.16 -2.88
N TYR A 247 -8.71 -8.68 -4.04
CA TYR A 247 -8.18 -9.53 -5.12
C TYR A 247 -6.70 -9.86 -5.04
N LEU A 248 -5.94 -9.27 -4.09
CA LEU A 248 -4.56 -9.67 -3.79
C LEU A 248 -4.46 -10.74 -2.68
N GLN A 249 -5.61 -11.27 -2.24
CA GLN A 249 -5.67 -12.41 -1.32
C GLN A 249 -5.49 -13.71 -2.12
N GLU A 250 -4.73 -14.68 -1.60
CA GLU A 250 -4.44 -15.98 -2.26
C GLU A 250 -5.70 -16.73 -2.74
N ASN A 251 -6.85 -16.46 -2.11
CA ASN A 251 -8.14 -17.09 -2.43
C ASN A 251 -8.98 -16.33 -3.48
N ALA A 252 -8.55 -15.15 -3.91
CA ALA A 252 -9.34 -14.31 -4.78
C ALA A 252 -9.21 -14.74 -6.24
N LYS A 253 -10.24 -15.45 -6.72
CA LYS A 253 -10.26 -16.01 -8.08
C LYS A 253 -10.55 -14.97 -9.18
N GLN A 254 -10.54 -13.66 -8.90
CA GLN A 254 -10.88 -12.63 -9.89
C GLN A 254 -9.87 -12.61 -11.03
N ALA A 255 -10.37 -12.57 -12.27
CA ALA A 255 -9.54 -12.43 -13.46
C ALA A 255 -9.27 -10.95 -13.78
N ILE A 256 -10.17 -10.07 -13.37
CA ILE A 256 -10.03 -8.62 -13.54
C ILE A 256 -10.64 -7.91 -12.33
N ALA A 257 -10.06 -6.77 -11.95
CA ALA A 257 -10.59 -5.89 -10.91
C ALA A 257 -10.21 -4.43 -11.17
N SER A 258 -11.02 -3.49 -10.67
CA SER A 258 -10.69 -2.05 -10.71
C SER A 258 -9.72 -1.67 -9.58
N MET A 259 -8.86 -0.70 -9.82
CA MET A 259 -7.91 -0.10 -8.88
C MET A 259 -8.09 1.43 -8.82
N SER A 260 -7.73 2.03 -7.68
CA SER A 260 -7.57 3.49 -7.58
C SER A 260 -6.24 3.94 -8.19
N GLN A 261 -6.11 5.23 -8.47
CA GLN A 261 -4.86 5.82 -8.95
C GLN A 261 -3.72 5.64 -7.94
N ALA A 262 -3.98 5.86 -6.65
CA ALA A 262 -3.00 5.64 -5.59
C ALA A 262 -2.54 4.17 -5.50
N GLN A 263 -3.38 3.21 -5.86
CA GLN A 263 -3.01 1.79 -5.90
C GLN A 263 -2.16 1.47 -7.13
N PHE A 264 -2.57 1.94 -8.31
CA PHE A 264 -1.78 1.83 -9.53
C PHE A 264 -0.39 2.45 -9.35
N GLY A 265 -0.33 3.69 -8.84
CA GLY A 265 0.92 4.38 -8.56
C GLY A 265 1.79 3.68 -7.52
N ALA A 266 1.19 3.05 -6.50
CA ALA A 266 1.93 2.23 -5.53
C ALA A 266 2.55 0.99 -6.19
N ILE A 267 1.85 0.33 -7.11
CA ILE A 267 2.41 -0.82 -7.85
C ILE A 267 3.59 -0.38 -8.71
N LEU A 268 3.46 0.75 -9.43
CA LEU A 268 4.55 1.31 -10.23
C LEU A 268 5.75 1.70 -9.36
N GLU A 269 5.52 2.41 -8.27
CA GLU A 269 6.57 2.80 -7.33
C GLU A 269 7.29 1.57 -6.78
N MET A 270 6.55 0.52 -6.43
CA MET A 270 7.14 -0.73 -5.98
C MET A 270 7.91 -1.46 -7.08
N SER A 271 7.48 -1.35 -8.33
CA SER A 271 8.21 -1.93 -9.46
C SER A 271 9.52 -1.16 -9.72
N GLU A 272 9.46 0.16 -9.79
CA GLU A 272 10.63 1.03 -10.00
C GLU A 272 11.69 0.87 -8.90
N HIS A 273 11.27 0.63 -7.66
CA HIS A 273 12.16 0.55 -6.49
C HIS A 273 12.40 -0.89 -6.01
N ASN A 274 12.00 -1.91 -6.77
CA ASN A 274 12.01 -3.32 -6.35
C ASN A 274 11.31 -3.58 -4.99
N GLY A 275 10.37 -2.72 -4.59
CA GLY A 275 9.70 -2.75 -3.29
C GLY A 275 9.44 -1.35 -2.71
N LEU A 276 9.32 -1.25 -1.38
CA LEU A 276 9.09 0.04 -0.70
C LEU A 276 10.32 0.95 -0.84
N LYS A 277 10.11 2.22 -1.24
CA LYS A 277 11.14 3.26 -1.29
C LYS A 277 11.94 3.33 0.02
N SER A 278 13.25 3.11 -0.08
CA SER A 278 14.22 3.53 0.94
C SER A 278 14.47 5.03 0.82
N GLN A 279 14.40 5.78 1.91
CA GLN A 279 14.58 7.25 1.93
C GLN A 279 16.06 7.70 1.84
N PHE A 280 16.98 6.90 1.31
CA PHE A 280 18.39 7.27 1.18
C PHE A 280 19.00 6.70 -0.12
N GLU A 281 19.62 7.56 -0.94
CA GLU A 281 20.43 7.15 -2.09
C GLU A 281 21.75 6.53 -1.63
N ALA A 282 22.06 5.34 -2.13
CA ALA A 282 23.38 4.75 -2.08
C ALA A 282 23.78 4.26 -3.48
N VAL A 283 25.02 4.56 -3.85
CA VAL A 283 25.66 4.27 -5.15
C VAL A 283 25.56 2.79 -5.51
N GLU A 284 25.33 2.53 -6.81
CA GLU A 284 25.20 1.21 -7.43
C GLU A 284 26.29 0.22 -6.97
N LYS A 285 25.83 -0.92 -6.44
CA LYS A 285 26.57 -2.17 -6.51
C LYS A 285 25.72 -3.18 -7.25
N ASN A 286 26.10 -3.41 -8.50
CA ASN A 286 25.57 -4.50 -9.31
C ASN A 286 25.83 -5.85 -8.63
N ASN A 287 24.86 -6.74 -8.84
CA ASN A 287 24.81 -8.17 -8.56
C ASN A 287 24.29 -8.61 -7.19
N VAL A 288 23.00 -8.99 -7.23
CA VAL A 288 22.38 -10.19 -6.65
C VAL A 288 22.69 -10.44 -5.16
N ILE A 289 21.73 -10.07 -4.30
CA ILE A 289 21.10 -10.86 -3.23
C ILE A 289 20.27 -9.88 -2.38
N ASP A 290 18.99 -10.19 -2.22
CA ASP A 290 17.99 -9.54 -1.37
C ASP A 290 18.55 -8.85 -0.12
N LYS A 291 18.40 -7.53 -0.04
CA LYS A 291 18.66 -6.71 1.14
C LYS A 291 17.85 -5.41 1.00
N ASN A 292 17.01 -4.97 1.95
CA ASN A 292 17.27 -5.01 3.38
C ASN A 292 16.04 -5.11 4.29
N ASP A 293 16.12 -6.15 5.12
CA ASP A 293 15.60 -6.27 6.47
C ASP A 293 16.58 -5.59 7.47
N ASP A 294 16.95 -4.33 7.21
CA ASP A 294 18.09 -3.67 7.90
C ASP A 294 17.84 -3.33 9.37
N ASP A 295 16.61 -3.46 9.86
CA ASP A 295 16.24 -3.01 11.21
C ASP A 295 16.07 -4.14 12.24
N ILE A 296 16.02 -5.42 11.84
CA ILE A 296 15.84 -6.51 12.82
C ILE A 296 17.20 -6.96 13.34
N LYS A 297 17.59 -6.43 14.50
CA LYS A 297 18.80 -6.82 15.23
C LYS A 297 18.43 -7.50 16.55
N PRO A 298 18.07 -8.79 16.53
CA PRO A 298 17.60 -9.47 17.73
C PRO A 298 18.73 -9.68 18.73
N PHE A 299 19.99 -9.66 18.31
CA PHE A 299 21.13 -9.75 19.22
C PHE A 299 21.55 -8.36 19.69
N ILE A 300 21.65 -8.18 21.00
CA ILE A 300 22.23 -6.99 21.64
C ILE A 300 23.46 -7.46 22.43
N LEU A 301 24.65 -7.14 21.93
CA LEU A 301 25.90 -7.43 22.62
C LEU A 301 26.28 -6.25 23.52
N LEU A 302 26.19 -6.45 24.83
CA LEU A 302 26.64 -5.51 25.83
C LEU A 302 28.12 -5.76 26.12
N VAL A 303 28.96 -4.84 25.68
CA VAL A 303 30.41 -4.90 25.88
C VAL A 303 30.76 -4.23 27.20
N ILE A 304 31.21 -5.04 28.15
CA ILE A 304 31.64 -4.64 29.49
C ILE A 304 33.15 -4.83 29.57
N ASN A 305 33.83 -3.91 30.25
CA ASN A 305 35.24 -4.09 30.52
C ASN A 305 35.43 -5.26 31.51
N ASP A 306 36.35 -6.18 31.28
CA ASP A 306 36.52 -7.39 32.11
C ASP A 306 36.78 -7.06 33.60
N LYS A 307 37.38 -5.89 33.87
CA LYS A 307 37.58 -5.37 35.24
C LYS A 307 36.27 -5.05 35.99
N ASP A 308 35.19 -4.84 35.26
CA ASP A 308 33.89 -4.37 35.75
C ASP A 308 32.81 -5.44 35.55
N ARG A 309 33.21 -6.73 35.54
CA ARG A 309 32.34 -7.88 35.29
C ARG A 309 31.08 -7.93 36.16
N ALA A 310 31.16 -7.43 37.40
CA ALA A 310 30.03 -7.33 38.32
C ALA A 310 28.93 -6.34 37.86
N GLU A 311 29.22 -5.48 36.88
CA GLU A 311 28.29 -4.51 36.30
C GLU A 311 27.56 -5.04 35.06
N GLY A 312 28.00 -6.16 34.49
CA GLY A 312 27.43 -6.75 33.28
C GLY A 312 25.94 -7.06 33.36
N LEU A 313 25.56 -7.85 34.36
CA LEU A 313 24.17 -8.20 34.60
C LEU A 313 23.33 -6.97 35.02
N LYS A 314 23.90 -6.03 35.78
CA LYS A 314 23.21 -4.79 36.17
C LYS A 314 22.89 -3.91 34.95
N ALA A 315 23.79 -3.83 33.97
CA ALA A 315 23.56 -3.09 32.74
C ALA A 315 22.43 -3.73 31.91
N ALA A 316 22.38 -5.06 31.84
CA ALA A 316 21.29 -5.80 31.20
C ALA A 316 19.95 -5.57 31.92
N GLU A 317 19.92 -5.65 33.25
CA GLU A 317 18.72 -5.38 34.07
C GLU A 317 18.19 -3.96 33.87
N ASN A 318 19.07 -2.96 33.84
CA ASN A 318 18.71 -1.56 33.58
C ASN A 318 18.09 -1.37 32.19
N LEU A 319 18.59 -2.08 31.17
CA LEU A 319 18.01 -2.06 29.83
C LEU A 319 16.61 -2.69 29.84
N LEU A 320 16.46 -3.82 30.52
CA LEU A 320 15.19 -4.55 30.61
C LEU A 320 14.10 -3.76 31.35
N GLN A 321 14.44 -3.09 32.45
CA GLN A 321 13.51 -2.24 33.21
C GLN A 321 12.91 -1.13 32.34
N LYS A 322 13.70 -0.50 31.46
CA LYS A 322 13.21 0.52 30.52
C LYS A 322 12.23 -0.04 29.49
N THR A 323 12.35 -1.32 29.15
CA THR A 323 11.52 -1.98 28.13
C THR A 323 10.27 -2.69 28.68
N ASN A 324 10.15 -2.79 30.01
CA ASN A 324 9.10 -3.54 30.71
C ASN A 324 8.99 -5.00 30.21
N ALA A 325 10.16 -5.66 30.13
CA ALA A 325 10.32 -7.02 29.61
C ALA A 325 10.46 -8.07 30.72
N ASN A 326 10.08 -9.32 30.43
CA ASN A 326 10.26 -10.48 31.30
C ASN A 326 11.55 -11.22 30.88
N PRO A 327 12.66 -11.11 31.63
CA PRO A 327 13.90 -11.76 31.25
C PRO A 327 13.98 -13.20 31.74
N VAL A 328 14.56 -14.06 30.92
CA VAL A 328 15.15 -15.33 31.35
C VAL A 328 16.66 -15.17 31.29
N ILE A 329 17.31 -15.34 32.44
CA ILE A 329 18.75 -15.13 32.58
C ILE A 329 19.46 -16.49 32.64
N THR A 330 20.48 -16.68 31.83
CA THR A 330 21.36 -17.83 31.81
C THR A 330 22.82 -17.39 31.68
N SER A 331 23.76 -18.32 31.85
CA SER A 331 25.20 -18.08 31.74
C SER A 331 25.80 -18.97 30.65
N GLY A 332 26.63 -18.35 29.81
CA GLY A 332 27.36 -18.99 28.73
C GLY A 332 28.48 -19.88 29.25
N HIS A 333 28.59 -21.05 28.64
CA HIS A 333 29.62 -22.06 28.90
C HIS A 333 30.08 -22.64 27.55
N PRO A 334 31.32 -23.15 27.44
CA PRO A 334 31.77 -23.87 26.23
C PRO A 334 30.87 -25.04 25.79
N ASP A 335 30.12 -25.61 26.73
CA ASP A 335 29.16 -26.71 26.47
C ASP A 335 27.74 -26.21 26.15
N PHE A 336 27.58 -24.93 25.84
CA PHE A 336 26.30 -24.36 25.46
C PHE A 336 25.98 -24.77 24.01
N THR A 337 24.92 -25.57 23.84
CA THR A 337 24.62 -26.24 22.55
C THR A 337 23.34 -25.74 21.90
N GLU A 338 23.15 -26.10 20.62
CA GLU A 338 21.90 -25.90 19.88
C GLU A 338 20.68 -26.50 20.60
N ASP A 339 20.81 -27.64 21.27
CA ASP A 339 19.74 -28.25 22.07
C ASP A 339 19.19 -27.30 23.13
N MET A 340 20.05 -26.45 23.71
CA MET A 340 19.63 -25.47 24.72
C MET A 340 18.84 -24.32 24.10
N LEU A 341 19.08 -23.99 22.83
CA LEU A 341 18.42 -22.90 22.10
C LEU A 341 17.13 -23.36 21.43
N TYR A 342 17.13 -24.52 20.78
CA TYR A 342 16.04 -25.00 19.93
C TYR A 342 15.27 -26.17 20.54
N GLY A 343 15.80 -26.80 21.59
CA GLY A 343 15.15 -27.90 22.30
C GLY A 343 15.65 -29.28 21.87
N LYS A 344 15.28 -30.28 22.67
CA LYS A 344 15.64 -31.69 22.43
C LYS A 344 14.63 -32.66 23.00
N TYR A 345 14.68 -33.90 22.53
CA TYR A 345 13.95 -35.01 23.14
C TYR A 345 14.63 -35.49 24.41
N LEU A 346 13.85 -35.60 25.48
CA LEU A 346 14.28 -36.14 26.76
C LEU A 346 13.39 -37.33 27.14
N PRO A 347 13.93 -38.38 27.76
CA PRO A 347 13.12 -39.44 28.33
C PRO A 347 12.42 -38.93 29.59
N ASN A 348 11.15 -39.30 29.78
CA ASN A 348 10.46 -39.16 31.06
C ASN A 348 10.74 -40.36 31.97
N GLU A 349 10.20 -40.34 33.20
CA GLU A 349 10.37 -41.42 34.20
C GLU A 349 9.88 -42.80 33.71
N ALA A 350 8.97 -42.83 32.73
CA ALA A 350 8.46 -44.05 32.10
C ALA A 350 9.24 -44.47 30.84
N GLY A 351 10.32 -43.77 30.49
CA GLY A 351 11.15 -44.03 29.32
C GLY A 351 10.59 -43.52 27.98
N ALA A 352 9.46 -42.82 27.99
CA ALA A 352 8.89 -42.21 26.79
C ALA A 352 9.57 -40.86 26.50
N LEU A 353 9.86 -40.59 25.23
CA LEU A 353 10.48 -39.34 24.79
C LEU A 353 9.44 -38.21 24.75
N TYR A 354 9.74 -37.08 25.38
CA TYR A 354 9.02 -35.82 25.22
C TYR A 354 9.96 -34.75 24.69
N PHE A 355 9.46 -33.85 23.86
CA PHE A 355 10.24 -32.72 23.38
C PHE A 355 10.22 -31.60 24.41
N ARG A 356 11.40 -31.19 24.87
CA ARG A 356 11.57 -30.00 25.72
C ARG A 356 12.05 -28.85 24.86
N GLU A 357 11.32 -27.75 24.88
CA GLU A 357 11.69 -26.51 24.19
C GLU A 357 13.02 -25.95 24.70
N GLY A 358 13.78 -25.33 23.80
CA GLY A 358 14.96 -24.54 24.13
C GLY A 358 14.60 -23.07 24.34
N PHE A 359 15.57 -22.26 24.74
CA PHE A 359 15.33 -20.85 25.07
C PHE A 359 14.69 -20.05 23.92
N ILE A 360 15.13 -20.25 22.68
CA ILE A 360 14.59 -19.50 21.53
C ILE A 360 13.18 -19.99 21.19
N THR A 361 13.00 -21.31 21.09
CA THR A 361 11.71 -21.90 20.71
C THR A 361 10.65 -21.74 21.80
N GLU A 362 11.04 -21.60 23.06
CA GLU A 362 10.12 -21.30 24.15
C GLU A 362 9.79 -19.81 24.26
N LEU A 363 10.78 -18.91 24.20
CA LEU A 363 10.62 -17.51 24.56
C LEU A 363 10.20 -16.62 23.39
N MET A 364 10.75 -16.85 22.20
CA MET A 364 10.47 -16.00 21.03
C MET A 364 9.00 -16.02 20.63
N PRO A 365 8.29 -17.16 20.59
CA PRO A 365 6.89 -17.18 20.14
C PRO A 365 5.90 -16.52 21.11
N LYS A 366 6.32 -16.21 22.34
CA LYS A 366 5.43 -15.60 23.33
C LYS A 366 5.03 -14.19 22.89
N THR A 367 3.79 -13.83 23.21
CA THR A 367 3.21 -12.51 22.88
C THR A 367 3.60 -11.42 23.88
N ASP A 368 4.12 -11.81 25.06
CA ASP A 368 4.70 -10.88 26.02
C ASP A 368 6.12 -10.49 25.60
N ARG A 369 6.63 -9.39 26.16
CA ARG A 369 8.01 -8.92 25.91
C ARG A 369 9.00 -9.81 26.66
N SER A 370 9.16 -11.06 26.24
CA SER A 370 10.14 -11.99 26.79
C SER A 370 11.53 -11.73 26.19
N TYR A 371 12.59 -11.76 27.00
CA TYR A 371 13.98 -11.55 26.55
C TYR A 371 14.87 -12.68 27.08
N LEU A 372 15.87 -13.09 26.30
CA LEU A 372 16.91 -14.02 26.77
C LEU A 372 18.16 -13.23 27.12
N VAL A 373 18.63 -13.31 28.36
CA VAL A 373 19.91 -12.73 28.78
C VAL A 373 20.91 -13.85 28.95
N ILE A 374 22.05 -13.74 28.29
CA ILE A 374 23.15 -14.68 28.37
C ILE A 374 24.37 -13.93 28.91
N ASP A 375 24.72 -14.16 30.17
CA ASP A 375 25.98 -13.70 30.73
C ASP A 375 27.16 -14.52 30.18
N ASN A 376 28.37 -13.97 30.16
CA ASN A 376 29.55 -14.65 29.61
C ASN A 376 29.35 -15.14 28.17
N PHE A 377 28.71 -14.31 27.34
CA PHE A 377 28.42 -14.63 25.94
C PHE A 377 29.69 -14.98 25.15
N ASN A 378 30.82 -14.38 25.51
CA ASN A 378 32.12 -14.70 24.95
C ASN A 378 32.59 -16.16 25.16
N ARG A 379 31.94 -16.94 26.01
CA ARG A 379 32.26 -18.36 26.21
C ARG A 379 31.46 -19.30 25.30
N ILE A 380 30.57 -18.76 24.49
CA ILE A 380 29.70 -19.51 23.58
C ILE A 380 30.24 -19.39 22.15
N ASP A 381 30.14 -20.47 21.40
CA ASP A 381 30.34 -20.46 19.95
C ASP A 381 29.10 -19.84 19.27
N PRO A 382 29.20 -18.70 18.56
CA PRO A 382 28.05 -18.08 17.90
C PRO A 382 27.40 -18.95 16.82
N ASP A 383 28.08 -19.96 16.28
CA ASP A 383 27.58 -20.77 15.18
C ASP A 383 26.33 -21.59 15.58
N ILE A 384 26.12 -21.83 16.88
CA ILE A 384 24.89 -22.45 17.38
C ILE A 384 23.64 -21.61 17.08
N PHE A 385 23.80 -20.31 16.77
CA PHE A 385 22.71 -19.43 16.37
C PHE A 385 22.42 -19.48 14.86
N GLN A 386 23.19 -20.24 14.08
CA GLN A 386 23.07 -20.27 12.61
C GLN A 386 21.66 -20.64 12.14
N THR A 387 21.02 -21.62 12.80
CA THR A 387 19.63 -21.99 12.49
C THR A 387 18.68 -20.80 12.65
N TYR A 388 18.81 -20.01 13.72
CA TYR A 388 18.01 -18.80 13.90
C TYR A 388 18.37 -17.71 12.88
N ILE A 389 19.66 -17.52 12.58
CA ILE A 389 20.12 -16.56 11.58
C ILE A 389 19.59 -16.88 10.18
N ASN A 390 19.57 -18.17 9.81
CA ASN A 390 18.99 -18.59 8.54
C ASN A 390 17.47 -18.27 8.49
N VAL A 391 16.75 -18.45 9.60
CA VAL A 391 15.35 -18.00 9.69
C VAL A 391 15.23 -16.48 9.55
N LEU A 392 16.13 -15.70 10.16
CA LEU A 392 16.18 -14.24 10.00
C LEU A 392 16.42 -13.83 8.53
N GLU A 393 17.27 -14.57 7.81
CA GLU A 393 17.55 -14.40 6.39
C GLU A 393 16.39 -14.83 5.47
N GLY A 394 15.33 -15.41 6.05
CA GLY A 394 14.12 -15.79 5.32
C GLY A 394 14.11 -17.25 4.85
N TYR A 395 15.13 -18.03 5.19
CA TYR A 395 15.13 -19.47 4.93
C TYR A 395 14.10 -20.19 5.82
N GLU A 396 13.52 -21.26 5.28
CA GLU A 396 12.71 -22.19 6.05
C GLU A 396 13.62 -23.29 6.61
N MET A 397 13.72 -23.35 7.93
CA MET A 397 14.56 -24.32 8.63
C MET A 397 13.72 -25.48 9.14
N THR A 398 14.27 -26.70 9.06
CA THR A 398 13.64 -27.89 9.65
C THR A 398 14.24 -28.11 11.02
N LEU A 399 13.40 -28.19 12.07
CA LEU A 399 13.86 -28.42 13.43
C LEU A 399 13.70 -29.91 13.81
N PRO A 400 14.54 -30.44 14.72
CA PRO A 400 14.48 -31.83 15.18
C PRO A 400 13.31 -32.08 16.14
N ARG A 401 12.09 -31.68 15.74
CA ARG A 401 10.83 -31.90 16.44
C ARG A 401 9.78 -32.38 15.46
N TYR A 402 8.98 -33.35 15.87
CA TYR A 402 7.90 -33.91 15.07
C TYR A 402 6.54 -33.31 15.42
N ASN A 403 5.71 -33.07 14.41
CA ASN A 403 4.29 -32.78 14.59
C ASN A 403 3.48 -34.07 14.85
N ARG A 404 2.16 -33.93 15.02
CA ARG A 404 1.26 -35.07 15.29
C ARG A 404 1.24 -36.13 14.18
N ASP A 405 1.60 -35.73 12.96
CA ASP A 405 1.62 -36.59 11.78
C ASP A 405 3.01 -37.24 11.54
N GLY A 406 3.96 -37.05 12.45
CA GLY A 406 5.30 -37.67 12.35
C GLY A 406 6.24 -36.99 11.36
N THR A 407 5.91 -35.78 10.89
CA THR A 407 6.78 -34.96 10.03
C THR A 407 7.55 -33.94 10.87
N MET A 408 8.80 -33.64 10.50
CA MET A 408 9.59 -32.63 11.18
C MET A 408 8.97 -31.24 10.98
N ILE A 409 8.95 -30.44 12.03
CA ILE A 409 8.39 -29.10 11.98
C ILE A 409 9.30 -28.16 11.18
N LYS A 410 8.66 -27.23 10.49
CA LYS A 410 9.32 -26.17 9.74
C LYS A 410 9.19 -24.85 10.49
N TRP A 411 10.28 -24.10 10.54
CA TRP A 411 10.36 -22.79 11.16
C TRP A 411 10.79 -21.76 10.13
N SER A 412 9.98 -20.72 9.98
CA SER A 412 10.28 -19.56 9.13
C SER A 412 9.68 -18.29 9.74
N ARG A 413 9.91 -17.14 9.10
CA ARG A 413 9.30 -15.86 9.51
C ARG A 413 7.83 -15.72 9.12
N LYS A 414 7.26 -16.70 8.41
CA LYS A 414 5.86 -16.66 7.98
C LYS A 414 4.92 -16.83 9.18
N LYS A 415 3.71 -16.26 9.09
CA LYS A 415 2.74 -16.23 10.19
C LYS A 415 2.18 -17.62 10.55
N ASP A 416 2.23 -18.56 9.60
CA ASP A 416 1.79 -19.95 9.68
C ASP A 416 2.91 -20.93 10.03
N SER A 417 4.14 -20.44 10.22
CA SER A 417 5.27 -21.22 10.75
C SER A 417 4.91 -21.84 12.11
N PHE A 418 5.44 -23.04 12.38
CA PHE A 418 5.17 -23.76 13.62
C PHE A 418 5.53 -22.94 14.86
N TYR A 419 6.67 -22.26 14.84
CA TYR A 419 7.02 -21.22 15.82
C TYR A 419 6.76 -19.85 15.21
N HIS A 420 5.92 -19.06 15.89
CA HIS A 420 5.62 -17.69 15.50
C HIS A 420 6.85 -16.80 15.69
N PHE A 421 7.30 -16.14 14.62
CA PHE A 421 8.41 -15.19 14.70
C PHE A 421 7.94 -13.86 15.31
N ASN A 422 8.47 -13.51 16.48
CA ASN A 422 8.21 -12.22 17.14
C ASN A 422 9.36 -11.24 16.84
N PRO A 423 9.16 -10.20 16.02
CA PRO A 423 10.22 -9.25 15.67
C PRO A 423 10.63 -8.32 16.82
N ASN A 424 9.88 -8.30 17.92
CA ASN A 424 10.19 -7.50 19.12
C ASN A 424 10.98 -8.30 20.18
N TRP A 425 11.26 -9.57 19.91
CA TRP A 425 12.03 -10.45 20.81
C TRP A 425 13.53 -10.25 20.61
N HIS A 426 14.29 -10.27 21.71
CA HIS A 426 15.74 -10.03 21.67
C HIS A 426 16.52 -10.97 22.60
N ILE A 427 17.78 -11.21 22.22
CA ILE A 427 18.81 -11.89 22.99
C ILE A 427 19.84 -10.85 23.42
N ILE A 428 20.02 -10.67 24.72
CA ILE A 428 21.05 -9.80 25.29
C ILE A 428 22.25 -10.67 25.68
N GLY A 429 23.36 -10.53 24.94
CA GLY A 429 24.63 -11.17 25.27
C GLY A 429 25.52 -10.21 26.06
N VAL A 430 25.84 -10.52 27.32
CA VAL A 430 26.83 -9.77 28.08
C VAL A 430 28.20 -10.38 27.78
N THR A 431 29.08 -9.58 27.19
CA THR A 431 30.41 -10.02 26.74
C THR A 431 31.50 -9.17 27.37
N TYR A 432 32.61 -9.83 27.70
CA TYR A 432 33.81 -9.22 28.28
C TYR A 432 34.96 -9.12 27.26
N ASP A 433 34.74 -9.63 26.04
CA ASP A 433 35.65 -9.45 24.91
C ASP A 433 35.65 -7.98 24.46
N SER A 434 36.80 -7.50 24.01
CA SER A 434 36.98 -6.17 23.41
C SER A 434 36.27 -6.06 22.05
N LEU A 435 36.07 -4.83 21.57
CA LEU A 435 35.46 -4.59 20.26
C LEU A 435 36.26 -5.20 19.09
N GLU A 436 37.58 -5.31 19.25
CA GLU A 436 38.48 -5.90 18.26
C GLU A 436 38.32 -7.42 18.25
N GLU A 437 38.34 -8.05 19.42
CA GLU A 437 38.11 -9.50 19.58
C GLU A 437 36.72 -9.92 19.07
N ILE A 438 35.68 -9.12 19.32
CA ILE A 438 34.32 -9.38 18.81
C ILE A 438 34.28 -9.39 17.27
N LYS A 439 35.00 -8.47 16.62
CA LYS A 439 35.03 -8.37 15.15
C LYS A 439 35.83 -9.50 14.50
N GLU A 440 36.85 -10.01 15.20
CA GLU A 440 37.69 -11.11 14.72
C GLU A 440 37.03 -12.47 14.97
N LYS A 441 36.36 -12.62 16.11
CA LYS A 441 35.78 -13.89 16.58
C LYS A 441 34.43 -14.22 15.96
N TYR A 442 33.61 -13.23 15.64
CA TYR A 442 32.25 -13.46 15.14
C TYR A 442 32.14 -13.20 13.64
N SER A 443 31.39 -14.06 12.95
CA SER A 443 31.20 -13.95 11.50
C SER A 443 30.47 -12.65 11.12
N GLU A 444 30.75 -12.14 9.91
CA GLU A 444 30.02 -10.97 9.37
C GLU A 444 28.51 -11.21 9.31
N GLN A 445 28.09 -12.46 9.08
CA GLN A 445 26.69 -12.87 9.05
C GLN A 445 26.03 -12.74 10.42
N PHE A 446 26.70 -13.18 11.50
CA PHE A 446 26.22 -12.97 12.86
C PHE A 446 26.17 -11.48 13.22
N LEU A 447 27.25 -10.75 12.92
CA LEU A 447 27.37 -9.33 13.24
C LEU A 447 26.35 -8.45 12.52
N LYS A 448 25.88 -8.84 11.33
CA LYS A 448 24.76 -8.20 10.62
C LYS A 448 23.51 -8.09 11.49
N TYR A 449 23.23 -9.13 12.29
CA TYR A 449 22.04 -9.23 13.15
C TYR A 449 22.32 -8.81 14.61
N ALA A 450 23.53 -8.33 14.91
CA ALA A 450 23.94 -7.90 16.23
C ALA A 450 24.08 -6.38 16.33
N ARG A 451 23.53 -5.83 17.42
CA ARG A 451 23.80 -4.47 17.88
C ARG A 451 24.83 -4.50 18.99
N ILE A 452 26.01 -3.94 18.74
CA ILE A 452 27.06 -3.82 19.76
C ILE A 452 26.88 -2.52 20.53
N VAL A 453 26.79 -2.61 21.86
CA VAL A 453 26.62 -1.48 22.77
C VAL A 453 27.72 -1.53 23.81
N LYS A 454 28.61 -0.54 23.80
CA LYS A 454 29.60 -0.36 24.87
C LYS A 454 28.93 0.32 26.05
N VAL A 455 29.00 -0.31 27.22
CA VAL A 455 28.49 0.29 28.46
C VAL A 455 29.49 1.37 28.89
N LYS A 456 29.00 2.61 29.08
CA LYS A 456 29.82 3.69 29.63
C LYS A 456 29.84 3.54 31.15
N HIS A 457 31.03 3.49 31.71
CA HIS A 457 31.25 3.68 33.13
C HIS A 457 31.50 5.18 33.34
N ASP A 458 30.72 5.81 34.22
CA ASP A 458 31.02 7.17 34.69
C ASP A 458 32.10 7.12 35.78
#